data_AF-A0A2S5UVL6-F1
#
_entry.id   AF-A0A2S5UVL6-F1
#
_cell.length_a   1.000
_cell.length_b   1.000
_cell.length_c   1.000
_cell.angle_alpha   90.00
_cell.angle_beta   90.00
_cell.angle_gamma   90.00
#
_symmetry.space_group_name_H-M   'P 1'
#
loop_
_entity.id
_entity.type
_entity.pdbx_description
1 polymer ?
#
loop_
_entity_poly.entity_id
_entity_poly.type
_entity_poly.pdbx_seq_one_letter_code
_entity_poly.pdbx_strand_id
1 'polypeptide(L)'
;MTLAPDRPTVAAPSVESLQRAVEECRGRVGARVPDHMVDDVLSLTLIEAWKKLSTFDAARGQVEAWVWGICHNMIRKQLTEAGRAKRISDAAEGMRVQRVQLSADPLDVLTERFDQVDWMQRVASFVGDEDWDVILDLALTAEHPRDVAARHSMSVRKIQVVRQRCEAIARVVRAAQTVPLPTTTRGLRDMAAACVPLDVFDADRVLPMLLRDDLELRTTTELGAELGVSASNAYRVLRQVRELLDIATTVLDQRSLTQEFTS
;
A
#
# COMPACT_ATOMS: atom_id res chain seq x y z
N MET A 1 18.57 -6.28 51.88
CA MET A 1 18.58 -6.37 50.41
C MET A 1 17.88 -7.65 50.03
N THR A 2 16.58 -7.55 49.76
CA THR A 2 15.73 -8.69 49.39
C THR A 2 15.87 -8.86 47.87
N LEU A 3 16.56 -9.91 47.44
CA LEU A 3 16.65 -10.29 46.03
C LEU A 3 15.22 -10.59 45.54
N ALA A 4 14.74 -9.81 44.58
CA ALA A 4 13.48 -10.09 43.92
C ALA A 4 13.58 -11.48 43.26
N PRO A 5 12.56 -12.35 43.38
CA PRO A 5 12.57 -13.63 42.70
C PRO A 5 12.64 -13.40 41.19
N ASP A 6 13.53 -14.15 40.56
CA ASP A 6 13.72 -14.20 39.12
C ASP A 6 12.36 -14.38 38.43
N ARG A 7 11.99 -13.45 37.54
CA ARG A 7 10.76 -13.59 36.76
C ARG A 7 10.93 -14.85 35.90
N PRO A 8 9.97 -15.80 35.91
CA PRO A 8 10.04 -16.93 35.00
C PRO A 8 10.09 -16.39 33.57
N THR A 9 11.16 -16.73 32.86
CA THR A 9 11.32 -16.47 31.43
C THR A 9 10.20 -17.21 30.70
N VAL A 10 9.09 -16.52 30.41
CA VAL A 10 7.98 -17.14 29.69
C VAL A 10 8.45 -17.36 28.25
N ALA A 11 8.57 -18.62 27.86
CA ALA A 11 9.08 -19.01 26.55
C ALA A 11 8.19 -18.44 25.44
N ALA A 12 8.82 -17.98 24.36
CA ALA A 12 8.11 -17.58 23.15
C ALA A 12 7.22 -18.75 22.64
N PRO A 13 6.08 -18.46 21.98
CA PRO A 13 5.22 -19.48 21.44
C PRO A 13 5.99 -20.40 20.48
N SER A 14 5.80 -21.71 20.64
CA SER A 14 6.27 -22.69 19.66
C SER A 14 5.49 -22.54 18.33
N VAL A 15 6.08 -23.00 17.23
CA VAL A 15 5.41 -23.04 15.91
C VAL A 15 4.10 -23.82 15.98
N GLU A 16 4.08 -24.93 16.71
CA GLU A 16 2.90 -25.77 16.90
C GLU A 16 1.79 -25.04 17.66
N SER A 17 2.14 -24.25 18.69
CA SER A 17 1.16 -23.43 19.41
C SER A 17 0.58 -22.30 18.55
N LEU A 18 1.37 -21.71 17.65
CA LEU A 18 0.89 -20.71 16.70
C LEU A 18 -0.07 -21.33 15.69
N GLN A 19 0.30 -22.47 15.09
CA GLN A 19 -0.54 -23.17 14.12
C GLN A 19 -1.90 -23.54 14.73
N ARG A 20 -1.90 -24.07 15.96
CA ARG A 20 -3.13 -24.38 16.68
C ARG A 20 -3.99 -23.14 16.91
N ALA A 21 -3.40 -22.05 17.41
CA ALA A 21 -4.10 -20.80 17.66
C ALA A 21 -4.69 -20.18 16.37
N VAL A 22 -3.99 -20.31 15.22
CA VAL A 22 -4.52 -19.88 13.92
C VAL A 22 -5.68 -20.76 13.50
N GLU A 23 -5.56 -22.09 13.59
CA GLU A 23 -6.61 -23.01 13.18
C GLU A 23 -7.89 -22.84 14.03
N GLU A 24 -7.76 -22.53 15.31
CA GLU A 24 -8.89 -22.16 16.18
C GLU A 24 -9.64 -20.90 15.71
N CYS A 25 -9.02 -20.03 14.92
CA CYS A 25 -9.68 -18.87 14.33
C CYS A 25 -10.61 -19.22 13.17
N ARG A 26 -10.49 -20.41 12.54
CA ARG A 26 -11.21 -20.78 11.31
C ARG A 26 -12.71 -20.52 11.38
N GLY A 27 -13.38 -20.99 12.43
CA GLY A 27 -14.82 -20.79 12.59
C GLY A 27 -15.22 -19.31 12.71
N ARG A 28 -14.38 -18.49 13.35
CA ARG A 28 -14.61 -17.03 13.48
C ARG A 28 -14.33 -16.28 12.18
N VAL A 29 -13.37 -16.76 11.38
CA VAL A 29 -13.04 -16.25 10.04
C VAL A 29 -14.16 -16.57 9.07
N GLY A 30 -14.60 -17.83 8.98
CA GLY A 30 -15.71 -18.25 8.10
C GLY A 30 -17.03 -17.53 8.39
N ALA A 31 -17.25 -17.06 9.63
CA ALA A 31 -18.41 -16.23 9.96
C ALA A 31 -18.31 -14.77 9.45
N ARG A 32 -17.16 -14.33 8.93
CA ARG A 32 -16.87 -12.91 8.60
C ARG A 32 -16.38 -12.69 7.17
N VAL A 33 -15.90 -13.74 6.48
CA VAL A 33 -15.42 -13.66 5.10
C VAL A 33 -16.07 -14.76 4.26
N PRO A 34 -16.18 -14.59 2.93
CA PRO A 34 -16.59 -15.66 2.03
C PRO A 34 -15.72 -16.92 2.17
N ASP A 35 -16.32 -18.10 1.98
CA ASP A 35 -15.65 -19.39 2.17
C ASP A 35 -14.29 -19.51 1.46
N HIS A 36 -14.20 -19.00 0.23
CA HIS A 36 -12.97 -19.05 -0.57
C HIS A 36 -11.82 -18.19 0.01
N MET A 37 -12.10 -17.25 0.91
CA MET A 37 -11.08 -16.39 1.53
C MET A 37 -10.61 -16.91 2.89
N VAL A 38 -11.24 -17.95 3.43
CA VAL A 38 -10.95 -18.44 4.78
C VAL A 38 -9.52 -18.93 4.89
N ASP A 39 -9.09 -19.79 3.95
CA ASP A 39 -7.74 -20.35 3.96
C ASP A 39 -6.66 -19.29 3.71
N ASP A 40 -6.94 -18.29 2.87
CA ASP A 40 -6.04 -17.16 2.62
C ASP A 40 -5.82 -16.32 3.88
N VAL A 41 -6.91 -15.97 4.57
CA VAL A 41 -6.85 -15.20 5.82
C VAL A 41 -6.08 -15.96 6.89
N LEU A 42 -6.30 -17.28 7.04
CA LEU A 42 -5.59 -18.10 8.01
C LEU A 42 -4.10 -18.20 7.68
N SER A 43 -3.76 -18.43 6.41
CA SER A 43 -2.37 -18.51 5.94
C SER A 43 -1.62 -17.19 6.16
N LEU A 44 -2.23 -16.05 5.80
CA LEU A 44 -1.66 -14.73 6.03
C LEU A 44 -1.51 -14.42 7.52
N THR A 45 -2.48 -14.85 8.34
CA THR A 45 -2.39 -14.70 9.80
C THR A 45 -1.19 -15.46 10.36
N LEU A 46 -0.96 -16.69 9.91
CA LEU A 46 0.19 -17.50 10.35
C LEU A 46 1.52 -16.85 9.96
N ILE A 47 1.65 -16.39 8.71
CA ILE A 47 2.85 -15.69 8.22
C ILE A 47 3.11 -14.44 9.07
N GLU A 48 2.08 -13.63 9.32
CA GLU A 48 2.22 -12.38 10.05
C GLU A 48 2.51 -12.60 11.54
N ALA A 49 1.89 -13.61 12.15
CA ALA A 49 2.19 -14.03 13.52
C ALA A 49 3.63 -14.51 13.65
N TRP A 50 4.13 -15.27 12.68
CA TRP A 50 5.53 -15.72 12.68
C TRP A 50 6.52 -14.56 12.57
N LYS A 51 6.28 -13.59 11.67
CA LYS A 51 7.08 -12.37 11.55
C LYS A 51 7.10 -11.54 12.83
N LYS A 52 6.01 -11.55 13.59
CA LYS A 52 5.84 -10.76 14.82
C LYS A 52 6.12 -11.54 16.10
N LEU A 53 6.65 -12.77 15.99
CA LEU A 53 6.83 -13.65 17.15
C LEU A 53 7.66 -13.02 18.27
N SER A 54 8.70 -12.26 17.93
CA SER A 54 9.54 -11.53 18.89
C SER A 54 8.83 -10.42 19.66
N THR A 55 7.64 -10.00 19.20
CA THR A 55 6.83 -8.95 19.85
C THR A 55 5.79 -9.50 20.81
N PHE A 56 5.64 -10.83 20.89
CA PHE A 56 4.72 -11.46 21.81
C PHE A 56 5.18 -11.26 23.26
N ASP A 57 4.25 -10.80 24.10
CA ASP A 57 4.47 -10.60 25.53
C ASP A 57 3.41 -11.39 26.32
N ALA A 58 3.86 -12.50 26.92
CA ALA A 58 2.99 -13.38 27.70
C ALA A 58 2.41 -12.71 28.95
N ALA A 59 3.03 -11.63 29.46
CA ALA A 59 2.48 -10.87 30.57
C ALA A 59 1.24 -10.04 30.15
N ARG A 60 1.08 -9.78 28.85
CA ARG A 60 -0.03 -8.99 28.29
C ARG A 60 -1.20 -9.85 27.80
N GLY A 61 -1.01 -11.15 27.63
CA GLY A 61 -2.09 -12.06 27.24
C GLY A 61 -1.65 -13.42 26.73
N GLN A 62 -2.64 -14.23 26.40
CA GLN A 62 -2.48 -15.58 25.83
C GLN A 62 -2.23 -15.52 24.32
N VAL A 63 -1.58 -16.56 23.78
CA VAL A 63 -1.19 -16.65 22.36
C VAL A 63 -2.42 -16.58 21.45
N GLU A 64 -3.51 -17.22 21.83
CA GLU A 64 -4.77 -17.27 21.08
C GLU A 64 -5.39 -15.88 20.93
N ALA A 65 -5.37 -15.08 22.00
CA ALA A 65 -5.88 -13.70 21.96
C ALA A 65 -5.01 -12.78 21.10
N TRP A 66 -3.69 -12.98 21.16
CA TRP A 66 -2.73 -12.24 20.33
C TRP A 66 -2.87 -12.59 18.84
N VAL A 67 -2.93 -13.88 18.51
CA VAL A 67 -3.17 -14.38 17.14
C VAL A 67 -4.52 -13.91 16.63
N TRP A 68 -5.56 -13.92 17.46
CA TRP A 68 -6.87 -13.38 17.07
C TRP A 68 -6.80 -11.89 16.71
N GLY A 69 -6.03 -11.09 17.43
CA GLY A 69 -5.80 -9.68 17.08
C GLY A 69 -5.16 -9.50 15.70
N ILE A 70 -4.20 -10.36 15.35
CA ILE A 70 -3.59 -10.40 14.01
C ILE A 70 -4.63 -10.85 12.98
N CYS A 71 -5.36 -11.92 13.25
CA CYS A 71 -6.39 -12.48 12.37
C CYS A 71 -7.48 -11.46 12.06
N HIS A 72 -7.97 -10.74 13.07
CA HIS A 72 -8.97 -9.69 12.91
C HIS A 72 -8.47 -8.56 12.00
N ASN A 73 -7.20 -8.17 12.14
CA ASN A 73 -6.59 -7.20 11.23
C ASN A 73 -6.48 -7.73 9.80
N MET A 74 -6.16 -9.02 9.62
CA MET A 74 -6.11 -9.67 8.30
C MET A 74 -7.50 -9.75 7.65
N ILE A 75 -8.55 -10.11 8.40
CA ILE A 75 -9.94 -10.08 7.93
C ILE A 75 -10.29 -8.69 7.40
N ARG A 76 -10.05 -7.64 8.20
CA ARG A 76 -10.35 -6.27 7.79
C ARG A 76 -9.59 -5.89 6.52
N LYS A 77 -8.29 -6.19 6.47
CA LYS A 77 -7.44 -5.92 5.30
C LYS A 77 -7.99 -6.61 4.05
N GLN A 78 -8.29 -7.90 4.14
CA GLN A 78 -8.78 -8.71 3.03
C GLN A 78 -10.16 -8.27 2.54
N LEU A 79 -11.09 -7.93 3.44
CA LEU A 79 -12.40 -7.41 3.06
C LEU A 79 -12.30 -6.03 2.38
N THR A 80 -11.42 -5.15 2.89
CA THR A 80 -11.15 -3.85 2.26
C THR A 80 -10.55 -4.04 0.86
N GLU A 81 -9.55 -4.92 0.72
CA GLU A 81 -8.92 -5.25 -0.56
C GLU A 81 -9.91 -5.87 -1.55
N ALA A 82 -10.73 -6.83 -1.13
CA ALA A 82 -11.76 -7.44 -1.96
C ALA A 82 -12.84 -6.43 -2.39
N GLY A 83 -13.28 -5.55 -1.48
CA GLY A 83 -14.22 -4.46 -1.79
C GLY A 83 -13.64 -3.48 -2.80
N ARG A 84 -12.35 -3.14 -2.67
CA ARG A 84 -11.62 -2.32 -3.64
C ARG A 84 -11.50 -3.01 -5.00
N ALA A 85 -11.08 -4.27 -5.04
CA ALA A 85 -10.97 -5.03 -6.28
C ALA A 85 -12.31 -5.12 -7.02
N LYS A 86 -13.41 -5.35 -6.28
CA LYS A 86 -14.76 -5.36 -6.82
C LYS A 86 -15.13 -3.99 -7.42
N ARG A 87 -14.93 -2.89 -6.68
CA ARG A 87 -15.21 -1.53 -7.19
C ARG A 87 -14.42 -1.20 -8.44
N ILE A 88 -13.15 -1.63 -8.52
CA ILE A 88 -12.32 -1.47 -9.73
C ILE A 88 -12.86 -2.30 -10.89
N SER A 89 -13.29 -3.53 -10.64
CA SER A 89 -13.90 -4.38 -11.67
C SER A 89 -15.23 -3.80 -12.17
N ASP A 90 -16.11 -3.36 -11.27
CA ASP A 90 -17.38 -2.73 -11.60
C ASP A 90 -17.16 -1.43 -12.40
N ALA A 91 -16.14 -0.65 -12.03
CA ALA A 91 -15.69 0.54 -12.73
C ALA A 91 -15.20 0.24 -14.17
N ALA A 92 -14.35 -0.77 -14.32
CA ALA A 92 -13.85 -1.19 -15.62
C ALA A 92 -14.98 -1.68 -16.54
N GLU A 93 -15.98 -2.38 -15.99
CA GLU A 93 -17.17 -2.81 -16.72
C GLU A 93 -18.08 -1.63 -17.08
N GLY A 94 -18.18 -0.59 -16.24
CA GLY A 94 -18.89 0.67 -16.57
C GLY A 94 -18.29 1.39 -17.79
N MET A 95 -16.94 1.47 -17.87
CA MET A 95 -16.23 2.04 -19.04
C MET A 95 -16.47 1.24 -20.34
N ARG A 96 -16.76 -0.07 -20.22
CA ARG A 96 -17.03 -0.97 -21.36
C ARG A 96 -18.25 -0.53 -22.17
N VAL A 97 -19.28 -0.01 -21.51
CA VAL A 97 -20.54 0.38 -22.17
C VAL A 97 -20.35 1.65 -23.01
N GLN A 98 -19.42 2.53 -22.63
CA GLN A 98 -19.15 3.79 -23.35
C GLN A 98 -18.10 3.67 -24.45
N ARG A 99 -17.20 2.67 -24.42
CA ARG A 99 -16.04 2.59 -25.31
C ARG A 99 -16.07 1.46 -26.34
N VAL A 100 -17.25 1.03 -26.77
CA VAL A 100 -17.34 0.14 -27.95
C VAL A 100 -17.18 0.98 -29.22
N GLN A 101 -15.93 1.12 -29.68
CA GLN A 101 -15.67 1.29 -31.11
C GLN A 101 -14.39 0.57 -31.58
N LEU A 102 -14.63 -0.21 -32.64
CA LEU A 102 -13.76 -0.66 -33.75
C LEU A 102 -12.71 -1.76 -33.47
N SER A 103 -13.07 -2.97 -33.93
CA SER A 103 -12.19 -3.94 -34.62
C SER A 103 -10.82 -4.26 -33.98
N ALA A 104 -10.74 -4.37 -32.66
CA ALA A 104 -9.58 -4.98 -32.01
C ALA A 104 -9.80 -6.49 -31.85
N ASP A 105 -8.73 -7.28 -32.00
CA ASP A 105 -8.73 -8.70 -31.67
C ASP A 105 -9.28 -8.87 -30.23
N PRO A 106 -10.30 -9.70 -30.01
CA PRO A 106 -10.83 -9.95 -28.67
C PRO A 106 -9.78 -10.30 -27.62
N LEU A 107 -8.67 -10.97 -27.99
CA LEU A 107 -7.59 -11.31 -27.07
C LEU A 107 -6.74 -10.09 -26.69
N ASP A 108 -6.46 -9.19 -27.62
CA ASP A 108 -5.74 -7.94 -27.34
C ASP A 108 -6.56 -7.07 -26.40
N VAL A 109 -7.87 -6.98 -26.66
CA VAL A 109 -8.81 -6.25 -25.79
C VAL A 109 -8.86 -6.84 -24.37
N LEU A 110 -8.83 -8.17 -24.23
CA LEU A 110 -8.81 -8.82 -22.92
C LEU A 110 -7.48 -8.61 -22.19
N THR A 111 -6.36 -8.65 -22.91
CA THR A 111 -5.02 -8.46 -22.35
C THR A 111 -4.83 -7.02 -21.88
N GLU A 112 -5.15 -6.03 -22.71
CA GLU A 112 -5.11 -4.61 -22.33
C GLU A 112 -5.99 -4.30 -21.11
N ARG A 113 -7.14 -4.96 -20.99
CA ARG A 113 -8.03 -4.83 -19.83
C ARG A 113 -7.44 -5.46 -18.57
N PHE A 114 -6.86 -6.65 -18.69
CA PHE A 114 -6.21 -7.31 -17.57
C PHE A 114 -5.08 -6.44 -17.03
N ASP A 115 -4.23 -5.91 -17.92
CA ASP A 115 -3.14 -5.00 -17.57
C ASP A 115 -3.66 -3.71 -16.92
N GLN A 116 -4.77 -3.15 -17.42
CA GLN A 116 -5.42 -1.98 -16.81
C GLN A 116 -5.95 -2.28 -15.42
N VAL A 117 -6.62 -3.41 -15.21
CA VAL A 117 -7.19 -3.79 -13.91
C VAL A 117 -6.07 -4.09 -12.90
N ASP A 118 -5.05 -4.86 -13.29
CA ASP A 118 -3.90 -5.16 -12.43
C ASP A 118 -3.16 -3.87 -12.04
N TRP A 119 -2.91 -2.98 -13.01
CA TRP A 119 -2.33 -1.66 -12.74
C TRP A 119 -3.19 -0.82 -11.79
N MET A 120 -4.50 -0.74 -12.03
CA MET A 120 -5.43 0.00 -11.16
C MET A 120 -5.47 -0.57 -9.74
N GLN A 121 -5.46 -1.89 -9.58
CA GLN A 121 -5.43 -2.54 -8.26
C GLN A 121 -4.15 -2.21 -7.50
N ARG A 122 -3.00 -2.20 -8.18
CA ARG A 122 -1.72 -1.79 -7.59
C ARG A 122 -1.72 -0.34 -7.17
N VAL A 123 -2.16 0.59 -8.02
CA VAL A 123 -2.30 2.00 -7.65
C VAL A 123 -3.21 2.16 -6.44
N ALA A 124 -4.37 1.50 -6.48
CA ALA A 124 -5.34 1.55 -5.40
C ALA A 124 -4.71 1.11 -4.08
N SER A 125 -3.90 0.05 -4.06
CA SER A 125 -3.21 -0.45 -2.85
C SER A 125 -2.37 0.60 -2.09
N PHE A 126 -1.94 1.67 -2.76
CA PHE A 126 -1.17 2.78 -2.16
C PHE A 126 -2.02 4.03 -1.88
N VAL A 127 -3.28 4.06 -2.30
CA VAL A 127 -4.22 5.15 -2.07
C VAL A 127 -5.14 4.78 -0.90
N GLY A 128 -5.64 5.76 -0.14
CA GLY A 128 -6.69 5.51 0.87
C GLY A 128 -8.04 5.21 0.23
N ASP A 129 -8.95 4.52 0.92
CA ASP A 129 -10.26 4.16 0.35
C ASP A 129 -11.10 5.38 -0.05
N GLU A 130 -11.18 6.39 0.82
CA GLU A 130 -11.91 7.65 0.56
C GLU A 130 -11.35 8.38 -0.67
N ASP A 131 -10.02 8.43 -0.80
CA ASP A 131 -9.35 9.09 -1.91
C ASP A 131 -9.52 8.30 -3.21
N TRP A 132 -9.54 6.97 -3.14
CA TRP A 132 -9.78 6.10 -4.29
C TRP A 132 -11.22 6.22 -4.80
N ASP A 133 -12.19 6.31 -3.90
CA ASP A 133 -13.61 6.50 -4.25
C ASP A 133 -13.84 7.82 -4.99
N VAL A 134 -13.17 8.89 -4.57
CA VAL A 134 -13.17 10.17 -5.30
C VAL A 134 -12.62 10.00 -6.72
N ILE A 135 -11.54 9.24 -6.89
CA ILE A 135 -10.94 9.01 -8.22
C ILE A 135 -11.86 8.18 -9.11
N LEU A 136 -12.49 7.13 -8.57
CA LEU A 136 -13.47 6.34 -9.31
C LEU A 136 -14.65 7.20 -9.75
N ASP A 137 -15.21 8.03 -8.87
CA ASP A 137 -16.30 8.94 -9.21
C ASP A 137 -15.89 9.92 -10.32
N LEU A 138 -14.72 10.56 -10.20
CA LEU A 138 -14.21 11.48 -11.22
C LEU A 138 -13.97 10.79 -12.57
N ALA A 139 -13.49 9.55 -12.57
CA ALA A 139 -13.11 8.84 -13.79
C ALA A 139 -14.31 8.22 -14.52
N LEU A 140 -15.35 7.80 -13.78
CA LEU A 140 -16.41 6.94 -14.33
C LEU A 140 -17.71 7.69 -14.62
N THR A 141 -18.00 8.76 -13.89
CA THR A 141 -19.31 9.41 -13.97
C THR A 141 -19.34 10.58 -14.96
N ALA A 142 -18.18 10.99 -15.50
CA ALA A 142 -17.99 12.23 -16.26
C ALA A 142 -18.56 13.49 -15.57
N GLU A 143 -18.82 13.40 -14.26
CA GLU A 143 -19.39 14.47 -13.46
C GLU A 143 -18.39 15.61 -13.25
N HIS A 144 -18.93 16.81 -13.07
CA HIS A 144 -18.09 17.96 -12.80
C HIS A 144 -17.44 17.81 -11.41
N PRO A 145 -16.16 18.18 -11.19
CA PRO A 145 -15.48 18.02 -9.90
C PRO A 145 -16.17 18.68 -8.70
N ARG A 146 -17.06 19.65 -8.94
CA ARG A 146 -17.90 20.28 -7.91
C ARG A 146 -18.97 19.34 -7.36
N ASP A 147 -19.55 18.51 -8.21
CA ASP A 147 -20.63 17.60 -7.85
C ASP A 147 -20.06 16.40 -7.06
N VAL A 148 -18.90 15.89 -7.51
CA VAL A 148 -18.12 14.90 -6.75
C VAL A 148 -17.69 15.47 -5.38
N ALA A 149 -17.23 16.73 -5.33
CA ALA A 149 -16.89 17.38 -4.06
C ALA A 149 -18.07 17.42 -3.08
N ALA A 150 -19.28 17.76 -3.57
CA ALA A 150 -20.49 17.80 -2.76
C ALA A 150 -20.87 16.40 -2.23
N ARG A 151 -20.82 15.36 -3.08
CA ARG A 151 -21.13 13.97 -2.68
C ARG A 151 -20.22 13.46 -1.57
N HIS A 152 -18.93 13.74 -1.68
CA HIS A 152 -17.92 13.31 -0.70
C HIS A 152 -17.78 14.27 0.49
N SER A 153 -18.64 15.30 0.60
CA SER A 153 -18.53 16.34 1.64
C SER A 153 -17.13 16.99 1.72
N MET A 154 -16.51 17.18 0.56
CA MET A 154 -15.16 17.73 0.41
C MET A 154 -15.20 19.12 -0.26
N SER A 155 -14.12 19.90 -0.08
CA SER A 155 -13.91 21.08 -0.91
C SER A 155 -13.36 20.67 -2.29
N VAL A 156 -13.64 21.47 -3.32
CA VAL A 156 -13.04 21.30 -4.67
C VAL A 156 -11.52 21.26 -4.59
N ARG A 157 -10.92 22.05 -3.68
CA ARG A 157 -9.48 22.04 -3.44
C ARG A 157 -8.99 20.70 -2.91
N LYS A 158 -9.72 20.05 -1.98
CA LYS A 158 -9.39 18.70 -1.48
C LYS A 158 -9.45 17.68 -2.62
N ILE A 159 -10.49 17.74 -3.46
CA ILE A 159 -10.61 16.86 -4.65
C ILE A 159 -9.41 17.02 -5.60
N GLN A 160 -8.98 18.27 -5.87
CA GLN A 160 -7.79 18.52 -6.71
C GLN A 160 -6.51 17.95 -6.10
N VAL A 161 -6.33 18.07 -4.79
CA VAL A 161 -5.17 17.50 -4.07
C VAL A 161 -5.21 15.96 -4.14
N VAL A 162 -6.37 15.35 -3.94
CA VAL A 162 -6.57 13.90 -4.06
C VAL A 162 -6.21 13.44 -5.48
N ARG A 163 -6.72 14.13 -6.51
CA ARG A 163 -6.39 13.87 -7.91
C ARG A 163 -4.90 13.95 -8.17
N GLN A 164 -4.25 15.04 -7.77
CA GLN A 164 -2.81 15.22 -7.96
C GLN A 164 -1.99 14.13 -7.26
N ARG A 165 -2.38 13.74 -6.04
CA ARG A 165 -1.70 12.67 -5.29
C ARG A 165 -1.87 11.31 -5.98
N CYS A 166 -3.09 10.95 -6.37
CA CYS A 166 -3.35 9.67 -7.03
C CYS A 166 -2.68 9.61 -8.41
N GLU A 167 -2.63 10.72 -9.14
CA GLU A 167 -1.90 10.84 -10.42
C GLU A 167 -0.38 10.65 -10.22
N ALA A 168 0.21 11.26 -9.19
CA ALA A 168 1.62 11.05 -8.86
C ALA A 168 1.92 9.59 -8.52
N ILE A 169 1.10 8.96 -7.66
CA ILE A 169 1.22 7.55 -7.30
C ILE A 169 1.10 6.66 -8.54
N ALA A 170 0.10 6.91 -9.40
CA ALA A 170 -0.12 6.14 -10.62
C ALA A 170 1.06 6.19 -11.58
N ARG A 171 1.70 7.37 -11.72
CA ARG A 171 2.92 7.53 -12.52
C ARG A 171 4.11 6.78 -11.92
N VAL A 172 4.29 6.84 -10.60
CA VAL A 172 5.34 6.08 -9.90
C VAL A 172 5.16 4.58 -10.10
N VAL A 173 3.97 4.04 -9.84
CA VAL A 173 3.67 2.61 -9.99
C VAL A 173 3.95 2.17 -11.43
N ARG A 174 3.51 2.95 -12.42
CA ARG A 174 3.76 2.65 -13.84
C ARG A 174 5.25 2.67 -14.16
N ALA A 175 5.98 3.70 -13.75
CA ALA A 175 7.43 3.79 -14.00
C ALA A 175 8.17 2.60 -13.37
N ALA A 176 7.86 2.29 -12.11
CA ALA A 176 8.44 1.18 -11.37
C ALA A 176 8.09 -0.20 -11.95
N GLN A 177 6.98 -0.34 -12.68
CA GLN A 177 6.65 -1.56 -13.42
C GLN A 177 7.45 -1.73 -14.72
N THR A 178 7.80 -0.63 -15.37
CA THR A 178 8.48 -0.67 -16.68
C THR A 178 10.00 -0.69 -16.59
N VAL A 179 10.56 -0.22 -15.46
CA VAL A 179 12.01 -0.10 -15.31
C VAL A 179 12.68 -1.48 -15.15
N PRO A 180 13.90 -1.69 -15.69
CA PRO A 180 14.67 -2.90 -15.43
C PRO A 180 14.93 -3.10 -13.93
N LEU A 181 14.83 -4.35 -13.46
CA LEU A 181 15.08 -4.64 -12.06
C LEU A 181 16.58 -4.50 -11.73
N PRO A 182 16.92 -3.89 -10.59
CA PRO A 182 18.30 -3.72 -10.18
C PRO A 182 18.91 -5.07 -9.75
N THR A 183 20.15 -5.32 -10.14
CA THR A 183 20.91 -6.51 -9.73
C THR A 183 21.58 -6.36 -8.37
N THR A 184 21.50 -5.18 -7.74
CA THR A 184 22.11 -4.90 -6.43
C THR A 184 21.17 -4.07 -5.56
N THR A 185 21.25 -4.27 -4.25
CA THR A 185 20.45 -3.52 -3.25
C THR A 185 20.72 -2.01 -3.31
N ARG A 186 21.96 -1.60 -3.62
CA ARG A 186 22.31 -0.18 -3.81
C ARG A 186 21.62 0.42 -5.04
N GLY A 187 21.47 -0.37 -6.11
CA GLY A 187 20.74 0.05 -7.31
C GLY A 187 19.23 0.22 -7.09
N LEU A 188 18.64 -0.39 -6.05
CA LEU A 188 17.20 -0.31 -5.78
C LEU A 188 16.73 1.11 -5.46
N ARG A 189 17.47 1.83 -4.61
CA ARG A 189 17.09 3.18 -4.19
C ARG A 189 17.25 4.20 -5.32
N ASP A 190 18.33 4.10 -6.08
CA ASP A 190 18.57 4.95 -7.25
C ASP A 190 17.51 4.70 -8.35
N MET A 191 17.14 3.43 -8.56
CA MET A 191 16.08 3.06 -9.50
C MET A 191 14.71 3.55 -9.03
N ALA A 192 14.42 3.42 -7.73
CA ALA A 192 13.18 3.92 -7.13
C ALA A 192 13.08 5.45 -7.28
N ALA A 193 14.19 6.18 -7.09
CA ALA A 193 14.23 7.63 -7.29
C ALA A 193 13.98 8.02 -8.76
N ALA A 194 14.49 7.25 -9.72
CA ALA A 194 14.21 7.47 -11.14
C ALA A 194 12.72 7.27 -11.53
N CYS A 195 11.95 6.57 -10.69
CA CYS A 195 10.52 6.37 -10.89
C CYS A 195 9.67 7.54 -10.36
N VAL A 196 10.23 8.43 -9.54
CA VAL A 196 9.51 9.55 -8.95
C VAL A 196 9.43 10.70 -9.97
N PRO A 197 8.23 11.19 -10.34
CA PRO A 197 8.11 12.28 -11.31
C PRO A 197 8.63 13.59 -10.73
N LEU A 198 9.54 14.24 -11.45
CA LEU A 198 10.23 15.44 -10.96
C LEU A 198 9.35 16.69 -10.91
N ASP A 199 8.24 16.68 -11.66
CA ASP A 199 7.28 17.79 -11.79
C ASP A 199 6.21 17.84 -10.67
N VAL A 200 6.24 16.91 -9.71
CA VAL A 200 5.31 16.91 -8.57
C VAL A 200 6.01 17.14 -7.25
N PHE A 201 5.33 17.88 -6.36
CA PHE A 201 5.74 18.09 -4.98
C PHE A 201 7.23 18.50 -4.86
N ASP A 202 7.72 19.37 -5.76
CA ASP A 202 9.13 19.81 -5.80
C ASP A 202 10.15 18.66 -5.73
N ALA A 203 9.82 17.50 -6.32
CA ALA A 203 10.62 16.29 -6.24
C ALA A 203 12.02 16.47 -6.84
N ASP A 204 12.18 17.31 -7.86
CA ASP A 204 13.47 17.71 -8.44
C ASP A 204 14.46 18.25 -7.39
N ARG A 205 13.96 19.03 -6.42
CA ARG A 205 14.77 19.62 -5.35
C ARG A 205 14.91 18.70 -4.14
N VAL A 206 13.90 17.88 -3.89
CA VAL A 206 13.76 17.10 -2.66
C VAL A 206 14.41 15.72 -2.76
N LEU A 207 14.34 15.06 -3.92
CA LEU A 207 14.95 13.74 -4.13
C LEU A 207 16.46 13.74 -3.85
N PRO A 208 17.27 14.70 -4.35
CA PRO A 208 18.70 14.73 -4.04
C PRO A 208 19.01 14.87 -2.56
N MET A 209 18.08 15.42 -1.75
CA MET A 209 18.22 15.50 -0.30
C MET A 209 17.81 14.18 0.38
N LEU A 210 16.73 13.56 -0.10
CA LEU A 210 16.24 12.26 0.39
C LEU A 210 17.22 11.11 0.13
N LEU A 211 18.10 11.25 -0.86
CA LEU A 211 19.11 10.24 -1.20
C LEU A 211 20.43 10.40 -0.42
N ARG A 212 20.58 11.44 0.40
CA ARG A 212 21.79 11.63 1.23
C ARG A 212 21.70 10.81 2.51
N ASP A 213 22.86 10.32 2.97
CA ASP A 213 22.97 9.52 4.19
C ASP A 213 22.87 10.38 5.47
N ASP A 214 23.02 11.71 5.38
CA ASP A 214 23.07 12.63 6.52
C ASP A 214 21.71 13.26 6.88
N LEU A 215 20.64 12.93 6.15
CA LEU A 215 19.35 13.59 6.28
C LEU A 215 18.76 13.51 7.70
N GLU A 216 18.97 12.39 8.39
CA GLU A 216 18.45 12.17 9.76
C GLU A 216 19.11 13.09 10.80
N LEU A 217 20.28 13.64 10.49
CA LEU A 217 21.03 14.53 11.39
C LEU A 217 20.61 16.00 11.26
N ARG A 218 19.75 16.33 10.28
CA ARG A 218 19.43 17.72 9.94
C ARG A 218 18.13 18.19 10.55
N THR A 219 18.11 19.44 10.99
CA THR A 219 16.90 20.04 11.55
C THR A 219 15.91 20.47 10.46
N THR A 220 14.62 20.50 10.78
CA THR A 220 13.58 20.97 9.82
C THR A 220 13.78 22.41 9.38
N THR A 221 14.41 23.24 10.21
CA THR A 221 14.77 24.63 9.87
C THR A 221 15.89 24.68 8.83
N GLU A 222 16.93 23.85 8.96
CA GLU A 222 18.00 23.74 7.96
C GLU A 222 17.47 23.23 6.62
N LEU A 223 16.58 22.23 6.66
CA LEU A 223 15.93 21.70 5.47
C LEU A 223 15.04 22.75 4.79
N GLY A 224 14.33 23.57 5.59
CA GLY A 224 13.58 24.72 5.10
C GLY A 224 14.46 25.77 4.41
N ALA A 225 15.60 26.08 5.01
CA ALA A 225 16.56 27.04 4.44
C ALA A 225 17.12 26.56 3.08
N GLU A 226 17.50 25.29 2.96
CA GLU A 226 18.01 24.74 1.69
C GLU A 226 16.93 24.68 0.60
N LEU A 227 15.69 24.36 0.98
CA LEU A 227 14.55 24.36 0.06
C LEU A 227 13.97 25.76 -0.19
N GLY A 228 14.45 26.81 0.49
CA GLY A 228 13.93 28.17 0.35
C GLY A 228 12.45 28.29 0.75
N VAL A 229 11.99 27.46 1.70
CA VAL A 229 10.60 27.42 2.17
C VAL A 229 10.54 27.40 3.70
N SER A 230 9.34 27.59 4.27
CA SER A 230 9.17 27.44 5.72
C SER A 230 9.44 26.00 6.18
N ALA A 231 9.89 25.82 7.42
CA ALA A 231 10.16 24.49 8.00
C ALA A 231 8.95 23.54 7.88
N SER A 232 7.73 24.06 8.10
CA SER A 232 6.50 23.27 7.95
C SER A 232 6.23 22.85 6.51
N ASN A 233 6.53 23.72 5.53
CA ASN A 233 6.38 23.37 4.12
C ASN A 233 7.45 22.36 3.69
N ALA A 234 8.71 22.55 4.10
CA ALA A 234 9.79 21.60 3.85
C ALA A 234 9.44 20.21 4.35
N TYR A 235 8.96 20.10 5.60
CA TYR A 235 8.52 18.83 6.17
C TYR A 235 7.40 18.18 5.34
N ARG A 236 6.39 18.96 4.94
CA ARG A 236 5.27 18.45 4.14
C ARG A 236 5.74 17.90 2.80
N VAL A 237 6.57 18.66 2.09
CA VAL A 237 7.07 18.27 0.76
C VAL A 237 8.01 17.06 0.86
N LEU A 238 8.95 17.06 1.81
CA LEU A 238 9.82 15.92 2.10
C LEU A 238 9.02 14.64 2.38
N ARG A 239 7.95 14.76 3.18
CA ARG A 239 7.06 13.63 3.48
C ARG A 239 6.38 13.10 2.23
N GLN A 240 5.86 13.97 1.36
CA GLN A 240 5.17 13.57 0.13
C GLN A 240 6.11 12.86 -0.85
N VAL A 241 7.32 13.40 -1.07
CA VAL A 241 8.29 12.78 -1.98
C VAL A 241 8.84 11.48 -1.40
N ARG A 242 9.03 11.39 -0.07
CA ARG A 242 9.42 10.14 0.60
C ARG A 242 8.35 9.07 0.43
N GLU A 243 7.08 9.40 0.58
CA GLU A 243 5.97 8.48 0.35
C GLU A 243 6.02 7.92 -1.10
N LEU A 244 6.26 8.76 -2.10
CA LEU A 244 6.42 8.31 -3.49
C LEU A 244 7.64 7.39 -3.67
N LEU A 245 8.76 7.68 -3.02
CA LEU A 245 9.95 6.84 -3.05
C LEU A 245 9.69 5.47 -2.41
N ASP A 246 9.02 5.44 -1.26
CA ASP A 246 8.67 4.20 -0.54
C ASP A 246 7.73 3.33 -1.39
N ILE A 247 6.78 3.95 -2.10
CA ILE A 247 5.91 3.26 -3.07
C ILE A 247 6.73 2.65 -4.20
N ALA A 248 7.63 3.42 -4.81
CA ALA A 248 8.50 2.93 -5.89
C ALA A 248 9.34 1.73 -5.44
N THR A 249 9.96 1.81 -4.25
CA THR A 249 10.72 0.72 -3.66
C THR A 249 9.84 -0.51 -3.41
N THR A 250 8.64 -0.33 -2.88
CA THR A 250 7.70 -1.44 -2.63
C THR A 250 7.31 -2.15 -3.92
N VAL A 251 7.01 -1.41 -5.00
CA VAL A 251 6.64 -2.00 -6.29
C VAL A 251 7.82 -2.77 -6.91
N LEU A 252 9.03 -2.24 -6.81
CA LEU A 252 10.24 -2.92 -7.30
C LEU A 252 10.52 -4.21 -6.54
N ASP A 253 10.38 -4.18 -5.20
CA ASP A 253 10.57 -5.34 -4.33
C ASP A 253 9.54 -6.45 -4.61
N GLN A 254 8.27 -6.08 -4.82
CA GLN A 254 7.23 -7.04 -5.23
C GLN A 254 7.55 -7.69 -6.59
N ARG A 255 8.13 -6.93 -7.53
CA ARG A 255 8.51 -7.44 -8.85
C ARG A 255 9.72 -8.38 -8.78
N SER A 256 10.73 -8.07 -7.95
CA SER A 256 11.88 -8.97 -7.77
C SER A 256 11.44 -10.30 -7.17
N LEU A 257 10.57 -10.28 -6.16
CA LEU A 257 10.01 -11.51 -5.57
C LEU A 257 9.27 -12.35 -6.62
N THR A 258 8.48 -11.72 -7.49
CA THR A 258 7.72 -12.45 -8.52
C THR A 258 8.66 -13.12 -9.54
N GLN A 259 9.77 -12.48 -9.92
CA GLN A 259 10.74 -13.06 -10.86
C GLN A 259 11.45 -14.31 -10.31
N GLU A 260 11.78 -14.31 -9.02
CA GLU A 260 12.46 -15.44 -8.36
C GLU A 260 11.61 -16.72 -8.35
N PHE A 261 10.28 -16.62 -8.35
CA PHE A 261 9.39 -17.78 -8.41
C PHE A 261 9.12 -18.29 -9.84
N THR A 262 9.43 -17.48 -10.87
CA THR A 262 9.21 -17.84 -12.28
C THR A 262 10.47 -18.29 -13.02
N SER A 263 11.65 -18.16 -12.40
CA SER A 263 12.95 -18.56 -12.96
C SER A 263 13.38 -19.93 -12.43
#